data_AF-A0A0J7NYG2-F1
#
_entry.id   AF-A0A0J7NYG2-F1
#
_cell.length_a   1.000
_cell.length_b   1.000
_cell.length_c   1.000
_cell.angle_alpha   90.00
_cell.angle_beta   90.00
_cell.angle_gamma   90.00
#
_symmetry.space_group_name_H-M   'P 1'
#
loop_
_entity.id
_entity.type
_entity.pdbx_description
1 polymer ?
#
loop_
_entity_poly.entity_id
_entity_poly.type
_entity_poly.pdbx_seq_one_letter_code
_entity_poly.pdbx_strand_id
1 'polypeptide(L)'
;MGAIHLKCLERWLEESNRNSCELCGYEFQVERTPRYKILRSIIVWLCLSQDEHQMYARSVKADLLRCLVVIPVTIACSYICVVAADFYAMKNYDNFPPARWTTYSLLSMMALLILSFFVWIYMALQYHQKAWFYWWQKSSIVKVVNLRLKNAALEIKNEKRNISEI
;
A
#
# COMPACT_ATOMS: atom_id res chain seq x y z
N MET A 1 12.63 41.33 0.84
CA MET A 1 12.28 39.94 0.46
C MET A 1 13.36 39.04 1.02
N GLY A 2 13.03 38.11 1.93
CA GLY A 2 14.01 37.18 2.49
C GLY A 2 14.46 36.18 1.43
N ALA A 3 15.77 35.98 1.28
CA ALA A 3 16.31 34.93 0.42
C ALA A 3 16.26 33.60 1.18
N ILE A 4 15.64 32.58 0.58
CA ILE A 4 15.56 31.23 1.10
C ILE A 4 16.11 30.27 0.04
N HIS A 5 16.81 29.22 0.48
CA HIS A 5 17.30 28.20 -0.43
C HIS A 5 16.15 27.44 -1.09
N LEU A 6 16.28 27.13 -2.38
CA LEU A 6 15.31 26.33 -3.13
C LEU A 6 14.99 25.00 -2.42
N LYS A 7 16.02 24.30 -1.93
CA LYS A 7 15.86 23.04 -1.19
C LYS A 7 15.04 23.19 0.10
N CYS A 8 15.23 24.30 0.82
CA CYS A 8 14.47 24.57 2.04
C CYS A 8 13.01 24.88 1.72
N LEU A 9 12.75 25.63 0.64
CA LEU A 9 11.40 25.91 0.15
C LEU A 9 10.71 24.64 -0.35
N GLU A 10 11.38 23.81 -1.14
CA GLU A 10 10.84 22.52 -1.62
C GLU A 10 10.49 21.59 -0.46
N ARG A 11 11.39 21.47 0.52
CA ARG A 11 11.16 20.68 1.73
C ARG A 11 10.00 21.23 2.57
N TRP A 12 9.90 22.54 2.72
CA TRP A 12 8.79 23.17 3.42
C TRP A 12 7.45 22.95 2.69
N LEU A 13 7.42 23.05 1.35
CA LEU A 13 6.22 22.75 0.54
C LEU A 13 5.83 21.26 0.60
N GLU A 14 6.82 20.37 0.69
CA GLU A 14 6.63 18.92 0.91
C GLU A 14 6.02 18.65 2.30
N GLU A 15 6.60 19.20 3.36
CA GLU A 15 6.15 18.98 4.74
C GLU A 15 4.78 19.65 5.03
N SER A 16 4.54 20.85 4.49
CA SER A 16 3.28 21.58 4.67
C SER A 16 2.15 21.10 3.76
N ASN A 17 2.46 20.30 2.74
CA ASN A 17 1.53 19.86 1.69
C ASN A 17 0.76 21.02 1.03
N ARG A 18 1.40 22.18 0.87
CA ARG A 18 0.83 23.37 0.22
C ARG A 18 1.53 23.65 -1.11
N ASN A 19 0.83 24.40 -1.97
CA ASN A 19 1.37 24.87 -3.25
C ASN A 19 1.59 26.39 -3.24
N SER A 20 1.20 27.06 -2.15
CA SER A 20 1.24 28.51 -2.02
C SER A 20 2.05 28.93 -0.80
N CYS A 21 2.58 30.15 -0.85
CA CYS A 21 3.22 30.78 0.31
C CYS A 21 2.16 31.14 1.37
N GLU A 22 2.43 30.82 2.64
CA GLU A 22 1.53 31.13 3.75
C GLU A 22 1.45 32.62 4.10
N LEU A 23 2.53 33.37 3.87
CA LEU A 23 2.58 34.81 4.19
C LEU A 23 1.99 35.68 3.09
N CYS A 24 2.31 35.38 1.83
CA CYS A 24 1.94 36.24 0.70
C CYS A 24 0.92 35.62 -0.26
N GLY A 25 0.54 34.36 -0.07
CA GLY A 25 -0.45 33.67 -0.91
C GLY A 25 0.04 33.33 -2.33
N TYR A 26 1.28 33.64 -2.69
CA TYR A 26 1.82 33.36 -4.02
C TYR A 26 1.80 31.86 -4.33
N GLU A 27 1.20 31.46 -5.45
CA GLU A 27 1.18 30.08 -5.92
C GLU A 27 2.47 29.71 -6.66
N PHE A 28 3.12 28.65 -6.18
CA PHE A 28 4.26 28.03 -6.84
C PHE A 28 3.77 26.94 -7.79
N GLN A 29 4.28 26.94 -9.02
CA GLN A 29 4.12 25.78 -9.89
C GLN A 29 5.03 24.65 -9.43
N VAL A 30 4.42 23.65 -8.80
CA VAL A 30 5.08 22.49 -8.22
C VAL A 30 4.70 21.20 -8.95
N GLU A 31 5.70 20.37 -9.20
CA GLU A 31 5.50 19.00 -9.70
C GLU A 31 5.76 18.02 -8.54
N ARG A 32 4.74 17.21 -8.21
CA ARG A 32 4.84 16.17 -7.18
C ARG A 32 5.16 14.84 -7.83
N THR A 33 6.36 14.34 -7.58
CA THR A 33 6.78 13.02 -8.08
C THR A 33 6.82 12.01 -6.94
N PRO A 34 6.18 10.84 -7.07
CA PRO A 34 6.23 9.81 -6.04
C PRO A 34 7.67 9.30 -5.88
N ARG A 35 8.16 9.27 -4.64
CA ARG A 35 9.57 8.95 -4.32
C ARG A 35 9.96 7.48 -4.60
N TYR A 36 8.97 6.58 -4.65
CA TYR A 36 9.18 5.14 -4.78
C TYR A 36 8.26 4.54 -5.85
N LYS A 37 8.78 3.56 -6.61
CA LYS A 37 7.98 2.66 -7.46
C LYS A 37 6.98 1.88 -6.59
N ILE A 38 5.81 1.54 -7.12
CA ILE A 38 4.68 0.91 -6.39
C ILE A 38 5.13 -0.26 -5.48
N LEU A 39 5.87 -1.23 -6.01
CA LEU A 39 6.34 -2.38 -5.22
C LEU A 39 7.28 -1.98 -4.08
N ARG A 40 8.22 -1.06 -4.37
CA ARG A 40 9.16 -0.56 -3.36
C ARG A 40 8.44 0.28 -2.31
N SER A 41 7.41 1.04 -2.70
CA SER A 41 6.52 1.77 -1.80
C SER A 41 5.79 0.84 -0.84
N ILE A 42 5.27 -0.31 -1.32
CA ILE A 42 4.62 -1.32 -0.48
C ILE A 42 5.61 -1.93 0.50
N ILE A 43 6.79 -2.35 0.04
CA ILE A 43 7.82 -2.94 0.92
C ILE A 43 8.28 -1.93 1.98
N VAL A 44 8.54 -0.68 1.58
CA VAL A 44 8.93 0.40 2.49
C VAL A 44 7.80 0.71 3.46
N TRP A 45 6.55 0.75 3.03
CA TRP A 45 5.43 0.98 3.93
C TRP A 45 5.22 -0.19 4.91
N LEU A 46 5.43 -1.43 4.48
CA LEU A 46 5.38 -2.62 5.36
C LEU A 46 6.56 -2.68 6.35
N CYS A 47 7.74 -2.22 5.96
CA CYS A 47 8.98 -2.36 6.74
C CYS A 47 9.32 -1.11 7.58
N LEU A 48 9.06 0.09 7.04
CA LEU A 48 9.44 1.39 7.60
C LEU A 48 8.32 2.08 8.37
N SER A 49 7.12 1.48 8.46
CA SER A 49 5.99 1.99 9.28
C SER A 49 6.24 1.94 10.80
N GLN A 50 7.49 1.76 11.22
CA GLN A 50 7.87 1.40 12.58
C GLN A 50 7.97 2.60 13.54
N ASP A 51 8.20 3.83 13.04
CA ASP A 51 8.58 4.95 13.94
C ASP A 51 7.50 6.04 14.18
N GLU A 52 6.59 6.35 13.25
CA GLU A 52 5.57 7.42 13.46
C GLU A 52 4.13 6.91 13.62
N HIS A 53 3.82 5.68 13.21
CA HIS A 53 2.46 5.13 13.20
C HIS A 53 2.40 3.72 13.84
N GLN A 54 2.89 3.64 15.07
CA GLN A 54 3.05 2.41 15.84
C GLN A 54 1.74 1.58 16.00
N MET A 55 0.58 2.24 16.04
CA MET A 55 -0.73 1.58 16.12
C MET A 55 -1.12 0.88 14.81
N TYR A 56 -0.80 1.50 13.67
CA TYR A 56 -1.19 1.00 12.35
C TYR A 56 -0.31 -0.19 11.92
N ALA A 57 1.00 -0.10 12.14
CA ALA A 57 1.95 -1.17 11.82
C ALA A 57 1.68 -2.47 12.61
N ARG A 58 1.17 -2.33 13.84
CA ARG A 58 0.76 -3.46 14.67
C ARG A 58 -0.42 -4.23 14.04
N SER A 59 -1.36 -3.52 13.40
CA SER A 59 -2.47 -4.14 12.68
C SER A 59 -1.98 -4.98 11.50
N VAL A 60 -1.06 -4.45 10.70
CA VAL A 60 -0.52 -5.18 9.53
C VAL A 60 0.19 -6.47 9.93
N LYS A 61 1.06 -6.41 10.96
CA LYS A 61 1.77 -7.61 11.45
C LYS A 61 0.79 -8.62 12.04
N ALA A 62 -0.24 -8.17 12.75
CA ALA A 62 -1.28 -9.03 13.29
C ALA A 62 -2.11 -9.70 12.18
N ASP A 63 -2.44 -8.96 11.11
CA ASP A 63 -3.16 -9.49 9.96
C ASP A 63 -2.33 -10.54 9.21
N LEU A 64 -1.04 -10.27 8.99
CA LEU A 64 -0.13 -11.22 8.34
C LEU A 64 0.07 -12.48 9.18
N LEU A 65 0.25 -12.33 10.50
CA LEU A 65 0.34 -13.46 11.42
C LEU A 65 -0.95 -14.28 11.42
N ARG A 66 -2.11 -13.62 11.38
CA ARG A 66 -3.41 -14.30 11.26
C ARG A 66 -3.49 -15.07 9.94
N CYS A 67 -3.05 -14.51 8.81
CA CYS A 67 -2.99 -15.23 7.54
C CYS A 67 -2.07 -16.45 7.63
N LEU A 68 -0.87 -16.29 8.21
CA LEU A 68 0.12 -17.36 8.37
C LEU A 68 -0.43 -18.55 9.17
N VAL A 69 -1.30 -18.30 10.15
CA VAL A 69 -1.93 -19.36 10.96
C VAL A 69 -3.19 -19.91 10.30
N VAL A 70 -4.05 -19.06 9.72
CA VAL A 70 -5.34 -19.49 9.16
C VAL A 70 -5.17 -20.28 7.87
N ILE A 71 -4.22 -19.92 7.01
CA ILE A 71 -3.96 -20.64 5.75
C ILE A 71 -3.66 -22.13 5.99
N PRO A 72 -2.68 -22.56 6.80
CA PRO A 72 -2.40 -23.97 7.02
C PRO A 72 -3.56 -24.70 7.71
N VAL A 73 -4.30 -24.03 8.60
CA VAL A 73 -5.50 -24.59 9.23
C VAL A 73 -6.57 -24.89 8.17
N THR A 74 -6.83 -23.95 7.26
CA THR A 74 -7.79 -24.18 6.17
C THR A 74 -7.34 -25.28 5.22
N ILE A 75 -6.04 -25.38 4.91
CA ILE A 75 -5.50 -26.47 4.09
C ILE A 75 -5.70 -27.82 4.78
N ALA A 76 -5.33 -27.93 6.06
CA ALA A 76 -5.51 -29.15 6.84
C ALA A 76 -6.99 -29.56 6.94
N CYS A 77 -7.90 -28.62 7.22
CA CYS A 77 -9.33 -28.88 7.25
C CYS A 77 -9.87 -29.32 5.89
N SER A 78 -9.44 -28.69 4.79
CA SER A 78 -9.84 -29.09 3.44
C SER A 78 -9.40 -30.52 3.13
N TYR A 79 -8.15 -30.87 3.49
CA TYR A 79 -7.60 -32.19 3.27
C TYR A 79 -8.36 -33.27 4.06
N ILE A 80 -8.65 -33.03 5.33
CA ILE A 80 -9.45 -33.95 6.16
C ILE A 80 -10.86 -34.12 5.57
N CYS A 81 -11.48 -33.04 5.07
CA CYS A 81 -12.79 -33.12 4.44
C CYS A 81 -12.79 -33.97 3.16
N VAL A 82 -11.75 -33.84 2.32
CA VAL A 82 -11.59 -34.66 1.11
C VAL A 82 -11.40 -36.13 1.48
N VAL A 83 -10.49 -36.43 2.42
CA VAL A 83 -10.26 -37.80 2.89
C VAL A 83 -11.53 -38.42 3.48
N ALA A 84 -12.29 -37.64 4.25
CA ALA A 84 -13.57 -38.09 4.79
C ALA A 84 -14.57 -38.39 3.66
N ALA A 85 -14.70 -37.50 2.67
CA ALA A 85 -15.58 -37.71 1.52
C ALA A 85 -15.21 -38.97 0.74
N ASP A 86 -13.93 -39.19 0.47
CA ASP A 86 -13.43 -40.40 -0.22
C ASP A 86 -13.71 -41.67 0.59
N PHE A 87 -13.53 -41.62 1.91
CA PHE A 87 -13.84 -42.75 2.79
C PHE A 87 -15.34 -43.11 2.76
N TYR A 88 -16.22 -42.10 2.78
CA TYR A 88 -17.67 -42.33 2.69
C TYR A 88 -18.08 -42.86 1.31
N ALA A 89 -17.45 -42.38 0.23
CA ALA A 89 -17.70 -42.85 -1.12
C ALA A 89 -17.24 -44.30 -1.34
N MET A 90 -16.02 -44.65 -0.89
CA MET A 90 -15.43 -45.97 -1.08
C MET A 90 -16.18 -47.08 -0.33
N LYS A 91 -16.79 -46.77 0.82
CA LYS A 91 -17.56 -47.74 1.61
C LYS A 91 -19.02 -47.91 1.15
N ASN A 92 -19.41 -47.30 0.03
CA ASN A 92 -20.72 -47.47 -0.61
C ASN A 92 -21.90 -47.24 0.36
N TYR A 93 -21.78 -46.25 1.24
CA TYR A 93 -22.83 -45.82 2.18
C TYR A 93 -23.96 -45.03 1.50
N ASP A 94 -24.13 -45.19 0.18
CA ASP A 94 -25.09 -44.46 -0.66
C ASP A 94 -26.55 -44.58 -0.18
N ASN A 95 -26.85 -45.68 0.53
CA ASN A 95 -28.16 -46.00 1.08
C ASN A 95 -28.39 -45.50 2.52
N PHE A 96 -27.39 -44.87 3.17
CA PHE A 96 -27.54 -44.34 4.52
C PHE A 96 -27.74 -42.82 4.48
N PRO A 97 -29.00 -42.32 4.51
CA PRO A 97 -29.28 -40.90 4.37
C PRO A 97 -28.46 -40.00 5.32
N PRO A 98 -28.25 -40.34 6.61
CA PRO A 98 -27.46 -39.51 7.52
C PRO A 98 -26.01 -39.25 7.06
N ALA A 99 -25.37 -40.24 6.41
CA ALA A 99 -23.97 -40.12 5.99
C ALA A 99 -23.79 -39.15 4.81
N ARG A 100 -24.80 -39.02 3.94
CA ARG A 100 -24.76 -38.08 2.81
C ARG A 100 -24.95 -36.64 3.29
N TRP A 101 -25.90 -36.43 4.21
CA TRP A 101 -26.17 -35.12 4.79
C TRP A 101 -24.96 -34.58 5.58
N THR A 102 -24.22 -35.43 6.29
CA THR A 102 -23.01 -35.01 7.02
C THR A 102 -21.90 -34.55 6.08
N THR A 103 -21.67 -35.22 4.95
CA THR A 103 -20.67 -34.79 3.95
C THR A 103 -21.02 -33.43 3.34
N TYR A 104 -22.29 -33.22 2.94
CA TYR A 104 -22.73 -31.93 2.41
C TYR A 104 -22.65 -30.82 3.47
N SER A 105 -22.99 -31.11 4.73
CA SER A 105 -22.87 -30.17 5.84
C SER A 105 -21.41 -29.77 6.11
N LEU A 106 -20.48 -30.73 6.09
CA LEU A 106 -19.05 -30.49 6.26
C LEU A 106 -18.50 -29.60 5.12
N LEU A 107 -18.86 -29.92 3.88
CA LEU A 107 -18.44 -29.15 2.71
C LEU A 107 -18.98 -27.71 2.76
N SER A 108 -20.25 -27.55 3.15
CA SER A 108 -20.87 -26.23 3.30
C SER A 108 -20.18 -25.40 4.40
N MET A 109 -19.87 -26.00 5.55
CA MET A 109 -19.17 -25.31 6.64
C MET A 109 -17.76 -24.89 6.22
N MET A 110 -17.05 -25.75 5.50
CA MET A 110 -15.73 -25.44 4.95
C MET A 110 -15.80 -24.27 3.96
N ALA A 111 -16.78 -24.28 3.06
CA ALA A 111 -16.98 -23.20 2.09
C ALA A 111 -17.29 -21.87 2.80
N LEU A 112 -18.15 -21.86 3.82
CA LEU A 112 -18.47 -20.66 4.60
C LEU A 112 -17.24 -20.10 5.34
N LEU A 113 -16.38 -20.95 5.89
CA LEU A 113 -15.13 -20.53 6.54
C LEU A 113 -14.16 -19.90 5.53
N ILE A 114 -14.01 -20.51 4.36
CA ILE A 114 -13.17 -20.00 3.28
C ILE A 114 -13.70 -18.63 2.79
N LEU A 115 -15.01 -18.53 2.54
CA LEU A 115 -15.65 -17.28 2.10
C LEU A 115 -15.49 -16.17 3.14
N SER A 116 -15.72 -16.48 4.42
CA SER A 116 -15.52 -15.54 5.52
C SER A 116 -14.07 -15.04 5.59
N PHE A 117 -13.10 -15.93 5.41
CA PHE A 117 -11.69 -15.57 5.33
C PHE A 117 -11.40 -14.63 4.16
N PHE A 118 -11.91 -14.93 2.95
CA PHE A 118 -11.74 -14.05 1.79
C PHE A 118 -12.39 -12.68 1.99
N VAL A 119 -13.58 -12.60 2.58
CA VAL A 119 -14.24 -11.32 2.92
C VAL A 119 -13.38 -10.54 3.91
N TRP A 120 -12.84 -11.20 4.94
CA TRP A 120 -11.96 -10.56 5.91
C TRP A 120 -10.68 -10.01 5.25
N ILE A 121 -10.03 -10.80 4.39
CA ILE A 121 -8.85 -10.37 3.61
C ILE A 121 -9.20 -9.18 2.72
N TYR A 122 -10.36 -9.22 2.04
CA TYR A 122 -10.80 -8.12 1.19
C TYR A 122 -11.00 -6.83 1.98
N MET A 123 -11.67 -6.89 3.12
CA MET A 123 -11.89 -5.74 4.00
C MET A 123 -10.56 -5.19 4.55
N ALA A 124 -9.66 -6.08 4.99
CA ALA A 124 -8.33 -5.70 5.44
C ALA A 124 -7.55 -5.03 4.32
N LEU A 125 -7.53 -5.61 3.11
CA LEU A 125 -6.82 -5.07 1.96
C LEU A 125 -7.35 -3.70 1.57
N GLN A 126 -8.68 -3.51 1.53
CA GLN A 126 -9.29 -2.21 1.21
C GLN A 126 -8.90 -1.12 2.22
N TYR A 127 -8.89 -1.47 3.50
CA TYR A 127 -8.43 -0.57 4.55
C TYR A 127 -6.95 -0.20 4.36
N HIS A 128 -6.11 -1.21 4.10
CA HIS A 128 -4.67 -1.03 3.90
C HIS A 128 -4.34 -0.25 2.63
N GLN A 129 -5.06 -0.48 1.55
CA GLN A 129 -4.90 0.25 0.29
C GLN A 129 -5.20 1.73 0.47
N LYS A 130 -6.28 2.09 1.18
CA LYS A 130 -6.62 3.49 1.45
C LYS A 130 -5.56 4.20 2.29
N ALA A 131 -5.11 3.55 3.36
CA ALA A 131 -4.07 4.10 4.22
C ALA A 131 -2.71 4.22 3.50
N TRP A 132 -2.34 3.20 2.72
CA TRP A 132 -1.14 3.22 1.88
C TRP A 132 -1.22 4.32 0.84
N PHE A 133 -2.36 4.47 0.14
CA PHE A 133 -2.54 5.50 -0.88
C PHE A 133 -2.44 6.90 -0.28
N TYR A 134 -3.08 7.13 0.87
CA TYR A 134 -2.97 8.39 1.61
C TYR A 134 -1.53 8.71 2.02
N TRP A 135 -0.82 7.72 2.58
CA TRP A 135 0.60 7.87 2.93
C TRP A 135 1.48 8.12 1.69
N TRP A 136 1.24 7.39 0.61
CA TRP A 136 2.01 7.47 -0.63
C TRP A 136 1.84 8.84 -1.30
N GLN A 137 0.62 9.38 -1.28
CA GLN A 137 0.35 10.74 -1.76
C GLN A 137 1.00 11.80 -0.88
N LYS A 138 1.04 11.60 0.45
CA LYS A 138 1.71 12.51 1.38
C LYS A 138 3.25 12.46 1.25
N SER A 139 3.83 11.32 0.91
CA SER A 139 5.28 11.12 0.77
C SER A 139 5.82 11.43 -0.64
N SER A 140 5.19 12.38 -1.35
CA SER A 140 5.64 12.84 -2.67
C SER A 140 6.72 13.91 -2.54
N ILE A 141 7.82 13.79 -3.30
CA ILE A 141 8.82 14.85 -3.38
C ILE A 141 8.25 15.99 -4.23
N VAL A 142 8.30 17.20 -3.68
CA VAL A 142 7.87 18.43 -4.36
C VAL A 142 9.07 19.09 -5.06
N LYS A 143 8.95 19.38 -6.35
CA LYS A 143 9.94 20.18 -7.09
C LYS A 143 9.31 21.43 -7.69
N VAL A 144 9.95 22.58 -7.56
CA VAL A 144 9.43 23.85 -8.10
C VAL A 144 9.92 24.04 -9.54
N VAL A 145 8.99 24.05 -10.51
CA VAL A 145 9.33 24.07 -11.95
C VAL A 145 9.79 25.45 -12.41
N ASN A 146 9.10 26.51 -11.99
CA ASN A 146 9.31 27.86 -12.52
C ASN A 146 10.70 28.43 -12.16
N LEU A 147 11.15 28.19 -10.93
CA LEU A 147 12.49 28.55 -10.47
C LEU A 147 13.60 27.77 -11.17
N ARG A 148 13.37 26.47 -11.42
CA ARG A 148 14.32 25.63 -12.16
C ARG A 148 14.51 26.14 -13.59
N LEU A 149 13.42 26.51 -14.26
CA LEU A 149 13.47 27.04 -15.63
C LEU A 149 14.24 28.37 -15.69
N LYS A 150 14.00 29.27 -14.72
CA LYS A 150 14.68 30.56 -14.62
C LYS A 150 16.18 30.41 -14.38
N ASN A 151 16.58 29.47 -13.53
CA ASN A 151 17.99 29.18 -13.28
C ASN A 151 18.68 28.59 -14.51
N ALA A 152 18.04 27.63 -15.19
CA ALA A 152 18.57 27.06 -16.43
C ALA A 152 18.74 28.13 -17.54
N ALA A 153 17.77 29.03 -17.67
CA ALA A 153 17.87 30.15 -18.62
C ALA A 153 19.01 31.13 -18.27
N LEU A 154 19.28 31.35 -16.98
CA LEU A 154 20.39 32.19 -16.52
C LEU A 154 21.76 31.54 -16.79
N GLU A 155 21.88 30.23 -16.60
CA GLU A 155 23.10 29.48 -16.91
C GLU A 155 23.42 29.57 -18.41
N ILE A 156 22.44 29.30 -19.28
CA ILE A 156 22.60 29.43 -20.75
C ILE A 156 23.00 30.85 -21.14
N LYS A 157 22.41 31.87 -20.50
CA LYS A 157 22.74 33.28 -20.76
C LYS A 157 24.16 33.63 -20.33
N ASN A 158 24.62 33.11 -19.19
CA ASN A 158 26.00 33.32 -18.73
C ASN A 158 27.01 32.60 -19.61
N GLU A 159 26.72 31.38 -20.04
CA GLU A 159 27.58 30.62 -20.95
C GLU A 159 27.75 31.34 -22.29
N LYS A 160 26.65 31.84 -22.89
CA LYS A 160 26.72 32.66 -24.11
C LYS A 160 27.53 33.95 -23.93
N ARG A 161 27.46 34.58 -22.75
CA ARG A 161 28.24 35.79 -22.45
C ARG A 161 29.74 35.51 -22.38
N ASN A 162 30.12 34.44 -21.70
CA ASN A 162 31.52 34.00 -21.63
C ASN A 162 32.08 33.66 -23.02
N ILE A 163 31.26 33.08 -23.90
CA ILE A 163 31.68 32.77 -25.29
C ILE A 163 31.85 34.06 -26.13
N SER A 164 31.10 35.12 -25.86
CA SER A 164 31.20 36.40 -26.59
C SER A 164 32.35 37.31 -26.13
N GLU A 165 32.97 37.02 -24.98
CA GLU A 165 34.09 37.79 -24.42
C GLU A 165 35.46 37.16 -24.73
N ILE A 166 35.49 36.06 -25.50
CA ILE A 166 36.69 35.39 -26.05
C ILE A 166 36.80 35.72 -27.54
#